data_AF-D8J332-F1
#
_entry.id   AF-D8J332-F1
#
_cell.length_a   1.000
_cell.length_b   1.000
_cell.length_c   1.000
_cell.angle_alpha   90.00
_cell.angle_beta   90.00
_cell.angle_gamma   90.00
#
_symmetry.space_group_name_H-M   'P 1'
#
loop_
_entity.id
_entity.type
_entity.pdbx_description
1 polymer ?
#
loop_
_entity_poly.entity_id
_entity_poly.type
_entity_poly.pdbx_seq_one_letter_code
_entity_poly.pdbx_strand_id
1 'polypeptide(L)'
;MSNTLTPVPNPEYVRRLPDLVLVGVVHDHPASVARVETVLGQWAHETLALELPPLALALYRSYASEDRGSGGEMSAAIRASDAPVVGIDGPGAGFARAFRRYVEREEPDSETLERLYESVRTASARAFRCQLAATEPGRRRGIEGDRSFTYECDPAGGIEELAADERSHVSMARAASAFSPPYVGHRDAIREDCMAEALGELPGPVVAVVGIDHLSGLVDRLG
;
A
#
# COMPACT_ATOMS: atom_id res chain seq x y z
N MET A 1 8.11 17.44 -29.52
CA MET A 1 6.74 17.08 -29.13
C MET A 1 6.63 17.31 -27.64
N SER A 2 5.80 18.27 -27.21
CA SER A 2 5.62 18.55 -25.77
C SER A 2 4.87 17.35 -25.18
N ASN A 3 5.56 16.52 -24.39
CA ASN A 3 4.96 15.37 -23.71
C ASN A 3 4.14 15.92 -22.54
N THR A 4 2.90 16.34 -22.81
CA THR A 4 2.01 16.83 -21.77
C THR A 4 1.58 15.61 -20.95
N LEU A 5 2.20 15.42 -19.78
CA LEU A 5 1.79 14.40 -18.82
C LEU A 5 0.30 14.64 -18.50
N THR A 6 -0.52 13.60 -18.65
CA THR A 6 -1.90 13.59 -18.17
C THR A 6 -1.88 13.99 -16.69
N PRO A 7 -2.70 14.98 -16.28
CA PRO A 7 -2.77 15.39 -14.89
C PRO A 7 -3.22 14.24 -13.99
N VAL A 8 -2.65 14.17 -12.78
CA VAL A 8 -3.04 13.23 -11.73
C VAL A 8 -3.70 13.98 -10.57
N PRO A 9 -4.69 13.40 -9.87
CA PRO A 9 -5.21 13.98 -8.65
C PRO A 9 -4.15 13.95 -7.54
N ASN A 10 -4.06 15.02 -6.75
CA ASN A 10 -3.04 15.23 -5.70
C ASN A 10 -1.62 14.84 -6.15
N PRO A 11 -1.02 15.56 -7.12
CA PRO A 11 0.31 15.26 -7.63
C PRO A 11 1.39 15.26 -6.54
N GLU A 12 1.18 15.96 -5.42
CA GLU A 12 2.03 15.94 -4.23
C GLU A 12 2.12 14.56 -3.56
N TYR A 13 1.18 13.65 -3.83
CA TYR A 13 1.20 12.26 -3.35
C TYR A 13 2.02 11.34 -4.26
N VAL A 14 2.62 11.87 -5.34
CA VAL A 14 3.61 11.16 -6.15
C VAL A 14 5.00 11.71 -5.83
N ARG A 15 5.88 10.87 -5.28
CA ARG A 15 7.24 11.26 -4.88
C ARG A 15 8.25 10.51 -5.74
N ARG A 16 9.24 11.24 -6.25
CA ARG A 16 10.29 10.68 -7.12
C ARG A 16 11.61 10.68 -6.39
N LEU A 17 12.27 9.55 -6.43
CA LEU A 17 13.62 9.28 -5.94
C LEU A 17 14.44 8.68 -7.10
N PRO A 18 15.78 8.58 -6.98
CA PRO A 18 16.58 7.87 -7.97
C PRO A 18 16.05 6.45 -8.18
N ASP A 19 15.72 6.12 -9.44
CA ASP A 19 15.20 4.81 -9.85
C ASP A 19 13.91 4.33 -9.15
N LEU A 20 13.18 5.21 -8.47
CA LEU A 20 11.97 4.88 -7.71
C LEU A 20 10.92 5.98 -7.79
N VAL A 21 9.68 5.60 -8.09
CA VAL A 21 8.49 6.44 -7.95
C VAL A 21 7.60 5.87 -6.86
N LEU A 22 7.39 6.62 -5.79
CA LEU A 22 6.42 6.30 -4.73
C LEU A 22 5.08 6.95 -5.07
N VAL A 23 4.00 6.18 -5.04
CA VAL A 23 2.62 6.63 -5.25
C VAL A 23 1.83 6.41 -3.97
N GLY A 24 1.54 7.51 -3.27
CA GLY A 24 0.70 7.54 -2.08
C GLY A 24 -0.77 7.29 -2.39
N VAL A 25 -1.42 6.42 -1.62
CA VAL A 25 -2.83 6.06 -1.81
C VAL A 25 -3.64 6.08 -0.52
N VAL A 26 -4.90 6.49 -0.63
CA VAL A 26 -5.94 6.23 0.35
C VAL A 26 -6.68 4.97 -0.13
N HIS A 27 -6.78 3.97 0.74
CA HIS A 27 -7.37 2.68 0.39
C HIS A 27 -8.77 2.83 -0.24
N ASP A 28 -8.95 2.22 -1.40
CA ASP A 28 -10.16 2.20 -2.24
C ASP A 28 -10.65 3.57 -2.71
N HIS A 29 -9.87 4.65 -2.53
CA HIS A 29 -10.31 5.98 -2.94
C HIS A 29 -10.20 6.15 -4.47
N PRO A 30 -11.24 6.62 -5.19
CA PRO A 30 -11.19 6.75 -6.65
C PRO A 30 -10.06 7.66 -7.16
N ALA A 31 -9.74 8.74 -6.43
CA ALA A 31 -8.57 9.58 -6.73
C ALA A 31 -7.25 8.79 -6.71
N SER A 32 -7.08 7.88 -5.74
CA SER A 32 -5.90 7.02 -5.65
C SER A 32 -5.82 6.04 -6.81
N VAL A 33 -6.94 5.41 -7.18
CA VAL A 33 -7.03 4.53 -8.35
C VAL A 33 -6.61 5.27 -9.62
N ALA A 34 -7.24 6.42 -9.89
CA ALA A 34 -6.94 7.23 -11.07
C ALA A 34 -5.47 7.70 -11.11
N ARG A 35 -4.92 8.10 -9.96
CA ARG A 35 -3.49 8.47 -9.83
C ARG A 35 -2.58 7.29 -10.15
N VAL A 36 -2.82 6.12 -9.57
CA VAL A 36 -2.04 4.90 -9.80
C VAL A 36 -2.04 4.50 -11.27
N GLU A 37 -3.22 4.41 -11.89
CA GLU A 37 -3.36 4.03 -13.30
C GLU A 37 -2.63 5.03 -14.21
N THR A 38 -2.78 6.33 -13.94
CA THR A 38 -2.11 7.38 -14.73
C THR A 38 -0.59 7.34 -14.56
N VAL A 39 -0.08 7.14 -13.34
CA VAL A 39 1.36 7.02 -13.11
C VAL A 39 1.92 5.78 -13.82
N LEU A 40 1.29 4.62 -13.68
CA LEU A 40 1.77 3.39 -14.32
C LEU A 40 1.72 3.46 -15.85
N GLY A 41 0.75 4.17 -16.43
CA GLY A 41 0.68 4.42 -17.87
C GLY A 41 1.69 5.44 -18.40
N GLN A 42 2.30 6.25 -17.54
CA GLN A 42 3.23 7.31 -17.93
C GLN A 42 4.70 7.00 -17.60
N TRP A 43 4.95 6.18 -16.59
CA TRP A 43 6.28 5.96 -16.02
C TRP A 43 6.77 4.56 -16.37
N ALA A 44 7.90 4.48 -17.06
CA ALA A 44 8.57 3.21 -17.33
C ALA A 44 9.08 2.61 -16.01
N HIS A 45 8.83 1.33 -15.81
CA HIS A 45 9.23 0.58 -14.63
C HIS A 45 9.50 -0.88 -15.00
N GLU A 46 10.50 -1.47 -14.34
CA GLU A 46 10.85 -2.89 -14.45
C GLU A 46 10.20 -3.72 -13.34
N THR A 47 9.79 -3.08 -12.24
CA THR A 47 9.11 -3.75 -11.12
C THR A 47 7.98 -2.87 -10.58
N LEU A 48 6.83 -3.50 -10.31
CA LEU A 48 5.73 -2.92 -9.54
C LEU A 48 5.79 -3.43 -8.10
N ALA A 49 6.05 -2.55 -7.14
CA ALA A 49 6.02 -2.86 -5.72
C ALA A 49 4.70 -2.40 -5.08
N LEU A 50 4.09 -3.23 -4.25
CA LEU A 50 2.81 -2.94 -3.58
C LEU A 50 2.96 -3.08 -2.07
N GLU A 51 2.37 -2.17 -1.30
CA GLU A 51 2.16 -2.33 0.15
C GLU A 51 1.15 -3.47 0.42
N LEU A 52 1.61 -4.68 0.15
CA LEU A 52 0.88 -5.92 0.35
C LEU A 52 1.85 -6.97 0.90
N PRO A 53 1.36 -7.86 1.80
CA PRO A 53 1.98 -9.14 2.05
C PRO A 53 2.25 -9.87 0.74
N PRO A 54 3.45 -10.45 0.53
CA PRO A 54 3.69 -11.35 -0.60
C PRO A 54 2.64 -12.46 -0.70
N LEU A 55 2.14 -12.94 0.45
CA LEU A 55 1.06 -13.92 0.56
C LEU A 55 -0.33 -13.38 0.14
N ALA A 56 -0.53 -12.08 0.06
CA ALA A 56 -1.79 -11.50 -0.39
C ALA A 56 -1.83 -11.30 -1.92
N LEU A 57 -0.67 -11.26 -2.60
CA LEU A 57 -0.59 -10.92 -4.03
C LEU A 57 -1.47 -11.80 -4.92
N ALA A 58 -1.59 -13.10 -4.64
CA ALA A 58 -2.41 -14.01 -5.44
C ALA A 58 -3.89 -13.58 -5.44
N LEU A 59 -4.38 -13.07 -4.32
CA LEU A 59 -5.75 -12.57 -4.21
C LEU A 59 -5.94 -11.31 -5.05
N TYR A 60 -5.05 -10.32 -4.89
CA TYR A 60 -5.18 -9.06 -5.64
C TYR A 60 -4.98 -9.23 -7.15
N ARG A 61 -4.17 -10.22 -7.58
CA ARG A 61 -4.09 -10.63 -8.99
C ARG A 61 -5.41 -11.21 -9.48
N SER A 62 -6.09 -12.03 -8.66
CA SER A 62 -7.41 -12.55 -9.02
C SER A 62 -8.44 -11.42 -9.16
N TYR A 63 -8.45 -10.46 -8.23
CA TYR A 63 -9.30 -9.26 -8.31
C TYR A 63 -9.01 -8.40 -9.53
N ALA A 64 -7.73 -8.23 -9.90
CA ALA A 64 -7.34 -7.50 -11.11
C ALA A 64 -7.88 -8.18 -12.38
N SER A 65 -7.91 -9.51 -12.42
CA SER A 65 -8.36 -10.30 -13.58
C SER A 65 -9.87 -10.40 -13.75
N GLU A 66 -10.65 -10.31 -12.66
CA GLU A 66 -12.11 -10.49 -12.71
C GLU A 66 -12.88 -9.20 -13.03
N ASP A 67 -12.21 -8.05 -13.08
CA ASP A 67 -12.79 -6.71 -13.35
C ASP A 67 -14.06 -6.39 -12.55
N ARG A 68 -14.11 -6.84 -11.29
CA ARG A 68 -15.28 -6.69 -10.40
C ARG A 68 -15.24 -5.43 -9.52
N GLY A 69 -14.34 -4.50 -9.78
CA GLY A 69 -14.11 -3.34 -8.90
C GLY A 69 -13.65 -3.72 -7.48
N SER A 70 -13.14 -4.94 -7.28
CA SER A 70 -12.60 -5.40 -5.99
C SER A 70 -11.09 -5.18 -5.91
N GLY A 71 -10.56 -5.00 -4.70
CA GLY A 71 -9.11 -4.87 -4.47
C GLY A 71 -8.52 -3.48 -4.69
N GLY A 72 -9.37 -2.47 -4.95
CA GLY A 72 -9.00 -1.06 -4.93
C GLY A 72 -7.83 -0.69 -5.83
N GLU A 73 -7.02 0.23 -5.31
CA GLU A 73 -5.82 0.76 -5.95
C GLU A 73 -4.75 -0.30 -6.20
N MET A 74 -4.64 -1.33 -5.35
CA MET A 74 -3.64 -2.38 -5.51
C MET A 74 -3.98 -3.29 -6.71
N SER A 75 -5.24 -3.65 -6.87
CA SER A 75 -5.70 -4.40 -8.05
C SER A 75 -5.70 -3.54 -9.32
N ALA A 76 -6.00 -2.24 -9.21
CA ALA A 76 -5.84 -1.30 -10.32
C ALA A 76 -4.38 -1.19 -10.75
N ALA A 77 -3.44 -1.13 -9.80
CA ALA A 77 -2.01 -1.12 -10.08
C ALA A 77 -1.57 -2.36 -10.86
N ILE A 78 -2.00 -3.55 -10.41
CA ILE A 78 -1.71 -4.82 -11.08
C ILE A 78 -2.30 -4.83 -12.50
N ARG A 79 -3.50 -4.28 -12.71
CA ARG A 79 -4.14 -4.25 -14.03
C ARG A 79 -3.44 -3.27 -14.99
N ALA A 80 -2.90 -2.18 -14.46
CA ALA A 80 -2.26 -1.12 -15.23
C ALA A 80 -0.76 -1.36 -15.51
N SER A 81 -0.20 -2.51 -15.08
CA SER A 81 1.21 -2.83 -15.22
C SER A 81 1.42 -4.23 -15.81
N ASP A 82 2.34 -4.33 -16.78
CA ASP A 82 2.84 -5.60 -17.30
C ASP A 82 4.12 -6.08 -16.57
N ALA A 83 4.65 -5.28 -15.64
CA ALA A 83 5.88 -5.57 -14.93
C ALA A 83 5.68 -6.67 -13.86
N PRO A 84 6.75 -7.41 -13.49
CA PRO A 84 6.75 -8.25 -12.30
C PRO A 84 6.24 -7.51 -11.06
N VAL A 85 5.24 -8.10 -10.40
CA VAL A 85 4.61 -7.54 -9.20
C VAL A 85 5.16 -8.19 -7.94
N VAL A 86 5.63 -7.37 -6.99
CA VAL A 86 6.15 -7.79 -5.68
C VAL A 86 5.39 -7.11 -4.53
N GLY A 87 5.27 -7.81 -3.41
CA GLY A 87 4.70 -7.30 -2.16
C GLY A 87 5.85 -6.91 -1.24
N ILE A 88 5.82 -5.70 -0.70
CA ILE A 88 6.92 -5.13 0.09
C ILE A 88 6.58 -4.94 1.57
N ASP A 89 5.35 -5.24 2.00
CA ASP A 89 4.91 -5.07 3.37
C ASP A 89 4.43 -6.39 3.99
N GLY A 90 4.38 -6.46 5.32
CA GLY A 90 3.73 -7.55 6.03
C GLY A 90 4.60 -8.78 6.29
N PRO A 91 4.00 -9.84 6.86
CA PRO A 91 4.76 -10.93 7.47
C PRO A 91 5.65 -11.69 6.47
N GLY A 92 6.95 -11.67 6.74
CA GLY A 92 8.00 -12.29 5.94
C GLY A 92 9.37 -12.13 6.59
N ALA A 93 10.43 -12.60 5.92
CA ALA A 93 11.79 -12.52 6.46
C ALA A 93 12.27 -11.06 6.62
N GLY A 94 11.91 -10.18 5.69
CA GLY A 94 12.19 -8.73 5.77
C GLY A 94 11.51 -8.10 6.98
N PHE A 95 10.22 -8.35 7.16
CA PHE A 95 9.47 -7.84 8.32
C PHE A 95 10.04 -8.34 9.66
N ALA A 96 10.41 -9.61 9.76
CA ALA A 96 11.03 -10.15 10.97
C ALA A 96 12.37 -9.47 11.30
N ARG A 97 13.15 -9.12 10.26
CA ARG A 97 14.41 -8.38 10.39
C ARG A 97 14.17 -6.94 10.83
N ALA A 98 13.25 -6.23 10.17
CA ALA A 98 12.87 -4.86 10.53
C ALA A 98 12.31 -4.79 11.95
N PHE A 99 11.42 -5.72 12.32
CA PHE A 99 10.88 -5.83 13.67
C PHE A 99 11.97 -6.01 14.72
N ARG A 100 12.93 -6.91 14.47
CA ARG A 100 14.04 -7.14 15.39
C ARG A 100 14.91 -5.89 15.56
N ARG A 101 15.31 -5.25 14.45
CA ARG A 101 16.10 -4.02 14.47
C ARG A 101 15.39 -2.90 15.23
N TYR A 102 14.09 -2.79 15.04
CA TYR A 102 13.25 -1.83 15.74
C TYR A 102 13.28 -2.05 17.26
N VAL A 103 13.05 -3.29 17.71
CA VAL A 103 13.07 -3.64 19.14
C VAL A 103 14.44 -3.39 19.75
N GLU A 104 15.52 -3.70 19.02
CA GLU A 104 16.90 -3.42 19.45
C GLU A 104 17.21 -1.91 19.54
N ARG A 105 16.56 -1.07 18.72
CA ARG A 105 16.79 0.39 18.67
C ARG A 105 15.97 1.17 19.69
N GLU A 106 14.69 0.85 19.80
CA GLU A 106 13.72 1.65 20.55
C GLU A 106 13.47 1.12 21.97
N GLU A 107 13.97 -0.08 22.29
CA GLU A 107 13.80 -0.75 23.59
C GLU A 107 12.37 -0.61 24.18
N PRO A 108 11.32 -1.00 23.42
CA PRO A 108 9.94 -0.81 23.85
C PRO A 108 9.63 -1.63 25.12
N ASP A 109 8.72 -1.11 25.95
CA ASP A 109 8.26 -1.84 27.12
C ASP A 109 7.51 -3.14 26.76
N SER A 110 7.38 -4.03 27.75
CA SER A 110 6.77 -5.35 27.56
C SER A 110 5.32 -5.29 27.07
N GLU A 111 4.54 -4.28 27.49
CA GLU A 111 3.15 -4.12 27.05
C GLU A 111 3.09 -3.75 25.56
N THR A 112 3.96 -2.84 25.13
CA THR A 112 4.09 -2.43 23.73
C THR A 112 4.54 -3.60 22.87
N LEU A 113 5.51 -4.38 23.33
CA LEU A 113 5.95 -5.60 22.64
C LEU A 113 4.82 -6.61 22.47
N GLU A 114 4.05 -6.88 23.53
CA GLU A 114 2.91 -7.81 23.46
C GLU A 114 1.88 -7.35 22.42
N ARG A 115 1.53 -6.06 22.42
CA ARG A 115 0.60 -5.47 21.44
C ARG A 115 1.14 -5.53 20.01
N LEU A 116 2.43 -5.30 19.83
CA LEU A 116 3.08 -5.41 18.52
C LEU A 116 3.04 -6.87 18.03
N TYR A 117 3.35 -7.85 18.87
CA TYR A 117 3.24 -9.26 18.52
C TYR A 117 1.80 -9.68 18.17
N GLU A 118 0.81 -9.24 18.93
CA GLU A 118 -0.62 -9.45 18.65
C GLU A 118 -1.00 -8.88 17.27
N SER A 119 -0.52 -7.67 16.96
CA SER A 119 -0.72 -7.02 15.67
C SER A 119 -0.10 -7.83 14.52
N VAL A 120 1.15 -8.30 14.68
CA VAL A 120 1.84 -9.13 13.67
C VAL A 120 1.11 -10.45 13.46
N ARG A 121 0.67 -11.10 14.54
CA ARG A 121 -0.12 -12.34 14.48
C ARG A 121 -1.42 -12.14 13.71
N THR A 122 -2.11 -11.04 13.98
CA THR A 122 -3.37 -10.67 13.31
C THR A 122 -3.14 -10.39 11.82
N ALA A 123 -2.10 -9.61 11.48
CA ALA A 123 -1.72 -9.33 10.10
C ALA A 123 -1.34 -10.61 9.35
N SER A 124 -0.60 -11.52 9.99
CA SER A 124 -0.24 -12.83 9.45
C SER A 124 -1.47 -13.67 9.13
N ALA A 125 -2.40 -13.78 10.10
CA ALA A 125 -3.64 -14.52 9.89
C ALA A 125 -4.51 -13.93 8.77
N ARG A 126 -4.50 -12.61 8.57
CA ARG A 126 -5.18 -11.96 7.44
C ARG A 126 -4.49 -12.27 6.11
N ALA A 127 -3.17 -12.18 6.04
CA ALA A 127 -2.40 -12.51 4.83
C ALA A 127 -2.63 -13.97 4.39
N PHE A 128 -2.62 -14.91 5.32
CA PHE A 128 -2.95 -16.32 5.05
C PHE A 128 -4.39 -16.51 4.56
N ARG A 129 -5.36 -15.80 5.16
CA ARG A 129 -6.75 -15.82 4.68
C ARG A 129 -6.87 -15.30 3.25
N CYS A 130 -6.15 -14.23 2.91
CA CYS A 130 -6.11 -13.71 1.55
C CYS A 130 -5.57 -14.76 0.57
N GLN A 131 -4.46 -15.42 0.92
CA GLN A 131 -3.90 -16.50 0.12
C GLN A 131 -4.91 -17.64 -0.08
N LEU A 132 -5.62 -18.04 0.97
CA LEU A 132 -6.65 -19.08 0.88
C LEU A 132 -7.84 -18.63 0.02
N ALA A 133 -8.31 -17.39 0.17
CA ALA A 133 -9.39 -16.81 -0.62
C ALA A 133 -9.05 -16.75 -2.12
N ALA A 134 -7.77 -16.65 -2.48
CA ALA A 134 -7.32 -16.72 -3.87
C ALA A 134 -7.46 -18.13 -4.49
N THR A 135 -7.68 -19.17 -3.69
CA THR A 135 -7.83 -20.55 -4.16
C THR A 135 -9.29 -20.92 -4.43
N GLU A 136 -9.53 -21.81 -5.39
CA GLU A 136 -10.87 -22.32 -5.68
C GLU A 136 -11.54 -22.99 -4.46
N PRO A 137 -10.84 -23.82 -3.63
CA PRO A 137 -11.41 -24.34 -2.38
C PRO A 137 -11.75 -23.24 -1.36
N GLY A 138 -10.97 -22.17 -1.29
CA GLY A 138 -11.23 -21.04 -0.39
C GLY A 138 -12.47 -20.27 -0.80
N ARG A 139 -12.61 -19.95 -2.10
CA ARG A 139 -13.80 -19.31 -2.65
C ARG A 139 -15.06 -20.15 -2.42
N ARG A 140 -15.00 -21.47 -2.67
CA ARG A 140 -16.12 -22.40 -2.40
C ARG A 140 -16.55 -22.43 -0.93
N ARG A 141 -15.64 -22.14 0.00
CA ARG A 141 -15.92 -22.08 1.44
C ARG A 141 -16.38 -20.71 1.92
N GLY A 142 -16.56 -19.74 1.02
CA GLY A 142 -16.94 -18.38 1.37
C GLY A 142 -15.89 -17.67 2.22
N ILE A 143 -14.60 -18.03 2.08
CA ILE A 143 -13.54 -17.29 2.76
C ILE A 143 -13.48 -15.91 2.11
N GLU A 144 -14.00 -14.92 2.82
CA GLU A 144 -13.85 -13.51 2.45
C GLU A 144 -12.37 -13.12 2.53
N GLY A 145 -11.90 -12.51 1.44
CA GLY A 145 -10.55 -11.96 1.33
C GLY A 145 -10.47 -10.61 2.02
N ASP A 146 -10.05 -9.60 1.27
CA ASP A 146 -10.04 -8.24 1.78
C ASP A 146 -11.40 -7.55 1.64
N ARG A 147 -11.74 -6.67 2.60
CA ARG A 147 -12.96 -5.86 2.56
C ARG A 147 -12.68 -4.56 1.82
N SER A 148 -13.52 -4.25 0.84
CA SER A 148 -13.49 -2.95 0.14
C SER A 148 -14.16 -1.87 0.98
N PHE A 149 -13.59 -0.67 0.95
CA PHE A 149 -14.23 0.57 1.39
C PHE A 149 -14.99 1.22 0.22
N THR A 150 -16.10 1.88 0.53
CA THR A 150 -16.86 2.68 -0.44
C THR A 150 -16.83 4.14 0.01
N TYR A 151 -16.55 5.04 -0.93
CA TYR A 151 -16.57 6.49 -0.70
C TYR A 151 -17.80 7.09 -1.36
N GLU A 152 -18.28 8.22 -0.83
CA GLU A 152 -19.46 8.93 -1.35
C GLU A 152 -19.15 9.75 -2.62
N CYS A 153 -17.91 9.78 -3.09
CA CYS A 153 -17.51 10.50 -4.29
C CYS A 153 -17.82 9.72 -5.58
N ASP A 154 -18.19 10.44 -6.65
CA ASP A 154 -18.38 9.86 -7.98
C ASP A 154 -17.01 9.53 -8.61
N PRO A 155 -16.71 8.24 -8.90
CA PRO A 155 -15.48 7.86 -9.57
C PRO A 155 -15.33 8.46 -10.98
N ALA A 156 -16.43 8.88 -11.61
CA ALA A 156 -16.45 9.58 -12.89
C ALA A 156 -16.41 11.12 -12.75
N GLY A 157 -16.29 11.62 -11.51
CA GLY A 157 -16.15 13.03 -11.21
C GLY A 157 -14.87 13.65 -11.77
N GLY A 158 -14.78 14.98 -11.71
CA GLY A 158 -13.59 15.70 -12.16
C GLY A 158 -12.36 15.40 -11.30
N ILE A 159 -11.16 15.43 -11.89
CA ILE A 159 -9.89 15.25 -11.17
C ILE A 159 -9.77 16.17 -9.95
N GLU A 160 -10.24 17.41 -10.05
CA GLU A 160 -10.20 18.39 -8.95
C GLU A 160 -11.12 18.01 -7.79
N GLU A 161 -12.31 17.47 -8.08
CA GLU A 161 -13.30 17.03 -7.09
C GLU A 161 -12.79 15.80 -6.34
N LEU A 162 -12.31 14.80 -7.09
CA LEU A 162 -11.68 13.61 -6.53
C LEU A 162 -10.46 13.96 -5.65
N ALA A 163 -9.64 14.90 -6.11
CA ALA A 163 -8.47 15.36 -5.36
C ALA A 163 -8.88 16.07 -4.06
N ALA A 164 -9.93 16.90 -4.09
CA ALA A 164 -10.44 17.60 -2.92
C ALA A 164 -11.05 16.66 -1.87
N ASP A 165 -11.84 15.67 -2.31
CA ASP A 165 -12.43 14.66 -1.43
C ASP A 165 -11.34 13.85 -0.72
N GLU A 166 -10.35 13.37 -1.47
CA GLU A 166 -9.23 12.60 -0.91
C GLU A 166 -8.44 13.42 0.13
N ARG A 167 -8.16 14.71 -0.15
CA ARG A 167 -7.48 15.58 0.81
C ARG A 167 -8.31 15.81 2.08
N SER A 168 -9.62 15.95 1.93
CA SER A 168 -10.54 16.05 3.07
C SER A 168 -10.47 14.79 3.93
N HIS A 169 -10.54 13.61 3.29
CA HIS A 169 -10.42 12.33 3.97
C HIS A 169 -9.10 12.17 4.72
N VAL A 170 -7.96 12.46 4.06
CA VAL A 170 -6.63 12.41 4.68
C VAL A 170 -6.53 13.37 5.87
N SER A 171 -7.07 14.59 5.74
CA SER A 171 -7.10 15.56 6.83
C SER A 171 -7.86 15.04 8.05
N MET A 172 -9.05 14.45 7.84
CA MET A 172 -9.85 13.85 8.91
C MET A 172 -9.16 12.64 9.54
N ALA A 173 -8.58 11.75 8.73
CA ALA A 173 -7.87 10.58 9.21
C ALA A 173 -6.66 10.96 10.07
N ARG A 174 -5.89 11.98 9.66
CA ARG A 174 -4.77 12.52 10.43
C ARG A 174 -5.21 13.19 11.74
N ALA A 175 -6.35 13.89 11.72
CA ALA A 175 -6.91 14.45 12.95
C ALA A 175 -7.33 13.34 13.93
N ALA A 176 -7.88 12.23 13.43
CA ALA A 176 -8.25 11.07 14.25
C ALA A 176 -7.01 10.30 14.75
N SER A 177 -5.95 10.20 13.95
CA SER A 177 -4.73 9.47 14.32
C SER A 177 -3.99 10.09 15.51
N ALA A 178 -4.18 11.39 15.77
CA ALA A 178 -3.69 12.07 16.97
C ALA A 178 -4.20 11.46 18.29
N PHE A 179 -5.30 10.70 18.25
CA PHE A 179 -5.88 9.99 19.40
C PHE A 179 -5.55 8.50 19.40
N SER A 180 -4.72 8.03 18.46
CA SER A 180 -4.35 6.62 18.38
C SER A 180 -3.41 6.23 19.52
N PRO A 181 -3.50 4.99 20.01
CA PRO A 181 -2.55 4.49 21.00
C PRO A 181 -1.11 4.54 20.47
N PRO A 182 -0.10 4.76 21.34
CA PRO A 182 1.31 4.88 20.93
C PRO A 182 1.83 3.71 20.08
N TYR A 183 1.37 2.48 20.34
CA TYR A 183 1.78 1.28 19.60
C TYR A 183 1.50 1.36 18.09
N VAL A 184 0.58 2.22 17.64
CA VAL A 184 0.30 2.42 16.22
C VAL A 184 1.49 3.04 15.52
N GLY A 185 2.08 4.09 16.10
CA GLY A 185 3.30 4.71 15.56
C GLY A 185 4.49 3.74 15.54
N HIS A 186 4.64 2.92 16.59
CA HIS A 186 5.67 1.88 16.63
C HIS A 186 5.49 0.86 15.49
N ARG A 187 4.25 0.42 15.25
CA ARG A 187 3.92 -0.51 14.18
C ARG A 187 4.20 0.08 12.80
N ASP A 188 3.81 1.32 12.56
CA ASP A 188 3.99 1.96 11.27
C ASP A 188 5.48 2.19 10.98
N ALA A 189 6.27 2.58 11.97
CA ALA A 189 7.72 2.68 11.83
C ALA A 189 8.39 1.34 11.45
N ILE A 190 7.95 0.21 12.02
CA ILE A 190 8.43 -1.14 11.64
C ILE A 190 8.08 -1.45 10.18
N ARG A 191 6.86 -1.12 9.76
CA ARG A 191 6.39 -1.37 8.38
C ARG A 191 7.17 -0.52 7.38
N GLU A 192 7.39 0.75 7.68
CA GLU A 192 8.21 1.65 6.87
C GLU A 192 9.66 1.18 6.76
N ASP A 193 10.27 0.71 7.87
CA ASP A 193 11.61 0.12 7.85
C ASP A 193 11.65 -1.13 6.96
N CYS A 194 10.65 -2.02 7.07
CA CYS A 194 10.53 -3.22 6.24
C CYS A 194 10.37 -2.89 4.75
N MET A 195 9.48 -1.96 4.42
CA MET A 195 9.21 -1.54 3.04
C MET A 195 10.42 -0.82 2.42
N ALA A 196 11.10 0.05 3.18
CA ALA A 196 12.30 0.74 2.70
C ALA A 196 13.43 -0.26 2.41
N GLU A 197 13.65 -1.24 3.29
CA GLU A 197 14.61 -2.32 3.05
C GLU A 197 14.24 -3.12 1.79
N ALA A 198 12.97 -3.53 1.65
CA ALA A 198 12.52 -4.28 0.49
C ALA A 198 12.69 -3.49 -0.82
N LEU A 199 12.37 -2.19 -0.82
CA LEU A 199 12.53 -1.31 -1.98
C LEU A 199 14.00 -1.12 -2.35
N GLY A 200 14.90 -0.99 -1.36
CA GLY A 200 16.34 -0.85 -1.60
C GLY A 200 17.02 -2.09 -2.18
N GLU A 201 16.38 -3.26 -2.10
CA GLU A 201 16.88 -4.51 -2.69
C GLU A 201 16.39 -4.75 -4.13
N LEU A 202 15.42 -3.96 -4.62
CA LEU A 202 14.85 -4.14 -5.96
C LEU A 202 15.71 -3.48 -7.06
N PRO A 203 15.89 -4.13 -8.21
CA PRO A 203 16.50 -3.48 -9.37
C PRO A 203 15.54 -2.41 -9.93
N GLY A 204 16.07 -1.22 -10.14
CA GLY A 204 15.33 -0.10 -10.72
C GLY A 204 15.25 -0.15 -12.26
N PRO A 205 14.32 0.59 -12.87
CA PRO A 205 13.35 1.51 -12.25
C PRO A 205 12.14 0.82 -11.60
N VAL A 206 11.72 1.30 -10.42
CA VAL A 206 10.58 0.78 -9.65
C VAL A 206 9.45 1.80 -9.55
N VAL A 207 8.20 1.36 -9.65
CA VAL A 207 7.04 2.11 -9.17
C VAL A 207 6.49 1.38 -7.95
N ALA A 208 6.34 2.08 -6.82
CA ALA A 208 5.79 1.53 -5.59
C ALA A 208 4.47 2.20 -5.22
N VAL A 209 3.42 1.41 -4.96
CA VAL A 209 2.12 1.89 -4.50
C VAL A 209 2.00 1.62 -3.00
N VAL A 210 1.90 2.69 -2.22
CA VAL A 210 1.96 2.67 -0.75
C VAL A 210 0.90 3.59 -0.17
N GLY A 211 0.31 3.21 0.95
CA GLY A 211 -0.61 3.99 1.74
C GLY A 211 -0.05 5.37 2.06
N ILE A 212 -0.93 6.37 2.02
CA ILE A 212 -0.56 7.79 2.16
C ILE A 212 0.11 8.09 3.50
N ASP A 213 -0.20 7.31 4.54
CA ASP A 213 0.39 7.44 5.86
C ASP A 213 1.87 7.04 5.88
N HIS A 214 2.29 6.09 5.03
CA HIS A 214 3.69 5.64 4.94
C HIS A 214 4.51 6.43 3.91
N LEU A 215 3.87 7.17 3.02
CA LEU A 215 4.55 7.89 1.92
C LEU A 215 5.66 8.80 2.44
N SER A 216 5.39 9.57 3.49
CA SER A 216 6.38 10.52 4.02
C SER A 216 7.53 9.79 4.71
N GLY A 217 7.21 8.80 5.57
CA GLY A 217 8.22 8.03 6.27
C GLY A 217 9.11 7.20 5.33
N LEU A 218 8.59 6.75 4.19
CA LEU A 218 9.38 6.09 3.15
C LEU A 218 10.29 7.06 2.40
N VAL A 219 9.81 8.25 2.07
CA VAL A 219 10.67 9.27 1.46
C VAL A 219 11.84 9.62 2.39
N ASP A 220 11.59 9.78 3.69
CA ASP A 220 12.63 10.14 4.66
C ASP A 220 13.69 9.04 4.85
N ARG A 221 13.33 7.78 4.58
CA ARG A 221 14.25 6.63 4.69
C ARG A 221 15.03 6.33 3.41
N LEU A 222 14.49 6.72 2.26
CA LEU A 222 15.03 6.37 0.94
C LEU A 222 15.67 7.56 0.21
N GLY A 223 15.44 8.79 0.66
CA GLY A 223 16.06 10.03 0.15
C GLY A 223 17.33 10.40 0.89
#